data_AF-A0A9E3B2B6-F1
#
_entry.id   AF-A0A9E3B2B6-F1
#
_cell.length_a   1.000
_cell.length_b   1.000
_cell.length_c   1.000
_cell.angle_alpha   90.00
_cell.angle_beta   90.00
_cell.angle_gamma   90.00
#
_symmetry.space_group_name_H-M   'P 1'
#
loop_
_entity.id
_entity.type
_entity.pdbx_description
1 polymer ?
#
loop_
_entity_poly.entity_id
_entity_poly.type
_entity_poly.pdbx_seq_one_letter_code
_entity_poly.pdbx_strand_id
1 'polypeptide(L)'
;MKNTPEGRSHAKLPTIQQIRREHHLTSRVVAATANVEFRTEYLLEIGAFVDHADALKVLQALSTLTGEQYTLENVGGLCVATPNMKEEQHPRYS
;
A
#
# COMPACT_ATOMS: atom_id res chain seq x y z
N MET A 1 -16.22 33.64 -25.33
CA MET A 1 -15.44 32.77 -24.40
C MET A 1 -16.20 31.46 -24.30
N LYS A 2 -15.68 30.38 -24.90
CA LYS A 2 -16.32 29.06 -24.84
C LYS A 2 -15.65 28.28 -23.71
N ASN A 3 -16.39 28.02 -22.64
CA ASN A 3 -15.95 27.18 -21.53
C ASN A 3 -15.90 25.72 -22.04
N THR A 4 -14.70 25.21 -22.26
CA THR A 4 -14.48 23.78 -22.51
C THR A 4 -14.58 23.06 -21.15
N PRO A 5 -15.39 22.00 -21.00
CA PRO A 5 -15.40 21.21 -19.79
C PRO A 5 -14.08 20.44 -19.75
N GLU A 6 -13.18 20.84 -18.84
CA GLU A 6 -12.01 20.06 -18.46
C GLU A 6 -12.47 18.62 -18.22
N GLY A 7 -11.90 17.71 -18.99
CA GLY A 7 -12.26 16.31 -19.00
C GLY A 7 -12.16 15.73 -17.59
N ARG A 8 -13.04 14.77 -17.28
CA ARG A 8 -12.87 13.88 -16.14
C ARG A 8 -11.52 13.16 -16.30
N SER A 9 -10.45 13.75 -15.79
CA SER A 9 -9.21 13.03 -15.55
C SER A 9 -9.59 11.88 -14.64
N HIS A 10 -9.42 10.64 -15.10
CA HIS A 10 -9.46 9.49 -14.19
C HIS A 10 -8.45 9.79 -13.09
N ALA A 11 -8.92 10.18 -11.90
CA ALA A 11 -8.05 10.59 -10.82
C ALA A 11 -7.14 9.41 -10.51
N LYS A 12 -5.84 9.56 -10.80
CA LYS A 12 -4.84 8.55 -10.49
C LYS A 12 -4.83 8.39 -8.97
N LEU A 13 -5.05 7.16 -8.49
CA LEU A 13 -5.05 6.85 -7.07
C LEU A 13 -3.75 7.34 -6.42
N PRO A 14 -3.80 7.89 -5.19
CA PRO A 14 -2.62 8.40 -4.50
C PRO A 14 -1.63 7.26 -4.21
N THR A 15 -0.34 7.54 -4.32
CA THR A 15 0.72 6.59 -3.92
C THR A 15 1.09 6.77 -2.45
N ILE A 16 1.75 5.77 -1.87
CA ILE A 16 2.31 5.83 -0.49
C ILE A 16 3.19 7.08 -0.30
N GLN A 17 4.01 7.41 -1.30
CA GLN A 17 4.86 8.61 -1.27
C GLN A 17 4.04 9.90 -1.17
N GLN A 18 2.96 10.00 -1.94
CA GLN A 18 2.10 11.19 -1.97
C GLN A 18 1.40 11.36 -0.63
N ILE A 19 0.76 10.29 -0.13
CA ILE A 19 0.08 10.27 1.18
C ILE A 19 1.04 10.72 2.28
N ARG A 20 2.25 10.15 2.34
CA ARG A 20 3.23 10.54 3.35
C ARG A 20 3.65 12.00 3.28
N ARG A 21 3.88 12.52 2.08
CA ARG A 21 4.31 13.92 1.90
C ARG A 21 3.21 14.89 2.30
N GLU A 22 1.96 14.57 1.98
CA GLU A 22 0.78 15.34 2.35
C GLU A 22 0.60 15.42 3.87
N HIS A 23 0.84 14.32 4.59
CA HIS A 23 0.73 14.25 6.05
C HIS A 23 2.05 14.46 6.80
N HIS A 24 3.12 14.90 6.11
CA HIS A 24 4.46 15.12 6.69
C HIS A 24 5.04 13.90 7.43
N LEU A 25 4.74 12.68 6.97
CA LEU A 25 5.19 11.43 7.56
C LEU A 25 6.51 10.94 6.96
N THR A 26 7.45 10.54 7.82
CA THR A 26 8.68 9.88 7.38
C THR A 26 8.46 8.38 7.17
N SER A 27 9.20 7.78 6.23
CA SER A 27 9.24 6.33 6.00
C SER A 27 9.45 5.55 7.30
N ARG A 28 10.35 6.04 8.16
CA ARG A 28 10.69 5.40 9.45
C ARG A 28 9.49 5.35 10.39
N VAL A 29 8.71 6.42 10.47
CA VAL A 29 7.52 6.48 11.33
C VAL A 29 6.46 5.49 10.83
N VAL A 30 6.24 5.43 9.53
CA VAL A 30 5.28 4.50 8.93
C VAL A 30 5.72 3.04 9.12
N ALA A 31 6.99 2.71 8.83
CA ALA A 31 7.52 1.36 9.00
C ALA A 31 7.49 0.90 10.47
N ALA A 32 7.86 1.79 11.41
CA ALA A 32 7.80 1.48 12.84
C ALA A 32 6.36 1.24 13.31
N THR A 33 5.41 2.07 12.84
CA THR A 33 3.98 1.91 13.18
C THR A 33 3.39 0.63 12.59
N ALA A 34 3.82 0.25 11.39
CA ALA A 34 3.42 -0.99 10.72
C ALA A 34 4.11 -2.24 11.30
N ASN A 35 5.10 -2.08 12.17
CA ASN A 35 5.96 -3.16 12.66
C ASN A 35 6.57 -3.98 11.51
N VAL A 36 7.11 -3.28 10.51
CA VAL A 36 7.84 -3.87 9.36
C VAL A 36 9.23 -3.24 9.25
N GLU A 37 10.12 -3.87 8.49
CA GLU A 37 11.39 -3.24 8.18
C GLU A 37 11.21 -1.98 7.34
N PHE A 38 12.07 -0.98 7.56
CA PHE A 38 12.12 0.24 6.74
C PHE A 38 12.20 -0.07 5.24
N ARG A 39 12.93 -1.15 4.89
CA ARG A 39 13.07 -1.60 3.51
C ARG A 39 11.71 -1.94 2.88
N THR A 40 10.80 -2.55 3.62
CA THR A 40 9.45 -2.92 3.14
C THR A 40 8.66 -1.68 2.73
N GLU A 41 8.69 -0.62 3.55
CA GLU A 41 8.01 0.64 3.23
C GLU A 41 8.62 1.32 1.99
N TYR A 42 9.95 1.34 1.90
CA TYR A 42 10.65 1.88 0.73
C TYR A 42 10.33 1.11 -0.55
N LEU A 43 10.24 -0.23 -0.48
CA LEU A 43 9.88 -1.07 -1.63
C LEU A 43 8.45 -0.78 -2.12
N LEU A 44 7.49 -0.60 -1.20
CA LEU A 44 6.15 -0.14 -1.56
C LEU A 44 6.17 1.23 -2.24
N GLU A 45 6.98 2.16 -1.73
CA GLU A 45 7.09 3.53 -2.26
C GLU A 45 7.52 3.54 -3.74
N ILE A 46 8.46 2.66 -4.11
CA ILE A 46 9.01 2.59 -5.48
C ILE A 46 8.27 1.59 -6.39
N GLY A 47 7.20 0.94 -5.90
CA GLY A 47 6.44 -0.04 -6.66
C GLY A 47 7.16 -1.37 -6.88
N ALA A 48 8.04 -1.77 -5.96
CA ALA A 48 8.63 -3.10 -5.96
C ALA A 48 7.68 -4.12 -5.33
N PHE A 49 7.91 -5.41 -5.59
CA PHE A 49 7.12 -6.48 -5.00
C PHE A 49 7.40 -6.64 -3.51
N VAL A 50 6.32 -6.79 -2.74
CA VAL A 50 6.34 -6.98 -1.30
C VAL A 50 5.21 -7.91 -0.89
N ASP A 51 5.40 -8.61 0.22
CA ASP A 51 4.42 -9.58 0.70
C ASP A 51 3.08 -8.92 1.02
N HIS A 52 2.00 -9.61 0.67
CA HIS A 52 0.63 -9.12 0.89
C HIS A 52 0.35 -8.72 2.34
N ALA A 53 0.79 -9.52 3.30
CA ALA A 53 0.60 -9.21 4.71
C ALA A 53 1.32 -7.90 5.11
N ASP A 54 2.50 -7.65 4.56
CA ASP A 54 3.29 -6.47 4.89
C ASP A 54 2.76 -5.22 4.20
N ALA A 55 2.27 -5.32 2.96
CA ALA A 55 1.57 -4.24 2.28
C ALA A 55 0.33 -3.79 3.09
N LEU A 56 -0.45 -4.74 3.62
CA LEU A 56 -1.61 -4.44 4.46
C LEU A 56 -1.22 -3.76 5.78
N LYS A 57 -0.14 -4.20 6.44
CA LYS A 57 0.34 -3.53 7.67
C LYS A 57 0.72 -2.07 7.42
N VAL A 58 1.38 -1.78 6.30
CA VAL A 58 1.77 -0.41 5.94
C VAL A 58 0.53 0.45 5.66
N LEU A 59 -0.45 -0.07 4.92
CA LEU A 59 -1.71 0.65 4.67
C LEU A 59 -2.51 0.91 5.96
N GLN A 60 -2.55 -0.07 6.87
CA GLN A 60 -3.18 0.09 8.18
C GLN A 60 -2.46 1.14 9.04
N ALA A 61 -1.13 1.15 9.01
CA ALA A 61 -0.33 2.14 9.72
C ALA A 61 -0.56 3.55 9.18
N LEU A 62 -0.57 3.73 7.85
CA LEU A 62 -0.94 5.01 7.24
C LEU A 62 -2.35 5.43 7.66
N SER A 63 -3.31 4.51 7.60
CA SER A 63 -4.69 4.80 7.99
C SER A 63 -4.80 5.28 9.44
N THR A 64 -4.00 4.68 10.32
CA THR A 64 -3.94 5.05 11.73
C THR A 64 -3.28 6.41 11.95
N LEU A 65 -2.21 6.72 11.21
CA LEU A 65 -1.45 7.97 11.34
C LEU A 65 -2.18 9.18 10.74
N THR A 66 -2.95 8.98 9.67
CA THR A 66 -3.67 10.06 8.98
C THR A 66 -5.12 10.19 9.41
N GLY A 67 -5.72 9.13 9.94
CA GLY A 67 -7.16 9.06 10.23
C GLY A 67 -8.02 8.74 9.00
N GLU A 68 -7.40 8.49 7.84
CA GLU A 68 -8.08 8.11 6.60
C GLU A 68 -8.05 6.59 6.39
N GLN A 69 -8.89 6.04 5.51
CA GLN A 69 -8.89 4.60 5.23
C GLN A 69 -8.13 4.30 3.92
N TYR A 70 -6.97 3.65 4.04
CA TYR A 70 -6.19 3.19 2.88
C TYR A 70 -6.28 1.68 2.71
N THR A 71 -6.47 1.25 1.47
CA THR A 71 -6.66 -0.14 1.05
C THR A 71 -5.87 -0.41 -0.24
N LEU A 72 -5.75 -1.69 -0.63
CA LEU A 72 -5.11 -2.06 -1.89
C LEU A 72 -5.86 -1.54 -3.13
N GLU A 73 -7.13 -1.16 -2.98
CA GLU A 73 -7.99 -0.72 -4.08
C GLU A 73 -7.98 0.79 -4.28
N ASN A 74 -7.67 1.56 -3.22
CA ASN A 74 -7.69 3.02 -3.25
C ASN A 74 -6.30 3.68 -3.18
N VAL A 75 -5.24 2.88 -3.03
CA VAL A 75 -3.84 3.33 -3.12
C VAL A 75 -3.20 2.78 -4.39
N GLY A 76 -2.59 3.68 -5.16
CA GLY A 76 -1.94 3.35 -6.43
C GLY A 76 -0.47 2.95 -6.28
N GLY A 77 0.04 2.23 -7.28
CA GLY A 77 1.47 1.92 -7.40
C GLY A 77 1.96 0.78 -6.51
N LEU A 78 1.05 0.01 -5.91
CA LEU A 78 1.38 -1.14 -5.07
C LEU A 78 1.62 -2.39 -5.94
N CYS A 79 2.76 -3.04 -5.74
CA CYS A 79 3.04 -4.36 -6.31
C CYS A 79 3.09 -5.37 -5.18
N VAL A 80 2.09 -6.25 -5.12
CA VAL A 80 1.92 -7.17 -4.00
C VAL A 80 2.10 -8.61 -4.48
N ALA A 81 3.02 -9.34 -3.83
CA ALA A 81 3.16 -10.76 -4.06
C ALA A 81 1.92 -11.48 -3.49
N THR A 82 1.21 -12.20 -4.35
CA THR A 82 0.11 -13.06 -3.88
C THR A 82 0.70 -14.16 -3.00
N PRO A 83 0.09 -14.46 -1.84
CA PRO A 83 0.53 -15.58 -1.04
C PRO A 83 0.39 -16.83 -1.91
N ASN A 84 1.52 -17.49 -2.15
CA ASN A 84 1.55 -18.78 -2.83
C ASN A 84 0.83 -19.75 -1.89
N MET A 85 -0.46 -19.99 -2.13
CA MET A 85 -1.25 -20.99 -1.43
C MET A 85 -0.64 -22.35 -1.75
N LYS A 86 0.44 -22.72 -1.07
CA LYS A 86 0.89 -24.10 -1.04
C LYS A 86 -0.17 -24.86 -0.27
N GLU A 87 -1.00 -25.56 -1.04
CA GLU A 87 -1.91 -26.62 -0.61
C GLU A 87 -1.37 -27.31 0.64
N GLU A 88 -2.17 -27.27 1.69
CA GLU A 88 -1.99 -28.10 2.87
C GLU A 88 -1.83 -29.55 2.41
N GLN A 89 -0.69 -30.10 2.81
CA GLN A 89 -0.35 -31.51 2.69
C GLN A 89 -1.54 -32.33 3.20
N HIS A 90 -2.20 -33.05 2.29
CA HIS A 90 -3.15 -34.09 2.64
C HIS A 90 -2.47 -35.01 3.68
N PRO A 91 -3.04 -35.17 4.90
CA PRO A 91 -2.57 -36.19 5.80
C PRO A 91 -2.78 -37.54 5.10
N ARG A 92 -1.67 -38.24 4.85
CA ARG A 92 -1.69 -39.63 4.39
C ARG A 92 -2.56 -40.44 5.34
N TYR A 93 -3.70 -40.90 4.85
CA TYR A 93 -4.37 -42.03 5.50
C TYR A 93 -3.51 -43.28 5.24
N SER A 94 -3.23 -43.96 6.34
CA SER A 94 -2.43 -45.18 6.48
C SER A 94 -3.11 -46.40 5.86
#